data_AF-A0A7W7EMN4-F1
#
_entry.id   AF-A0A7W7EMN4-F1
#
_cell.length_a   1.000
_cell.length_b   1.000
_cell.length_c   1.000
_cell.angle_alpha   90.00
_cell.angle_beta   90.00
_cell.angle_gamma   90.00
#
_symmetry.space_group_name_H-M   'P 1'
#
loop_
_entity.id
_entity.type
_entity.pdbx_description
1 polymer ?
#
loop_
_entity_poly.entity_id
_entity_poly.type
_entity_poly.pdbx_seq_one_letter_code
_entity_poly.pdbx_strand_id
1 'polypeptide(L)' 'MSQDAPWLGGLLAAVNLGLKSIPFDRRRHRDWEIRLLAITPGVLASAEIGLKEHDRLALAKK' A
#
# COMPACT_ATOMS: atom_id res chain seq x y z
N MET A 1 -19.13 17.92 6.73
CA MET A 1 -18.09 17.11 6.06
C MET A 1 -18.76 15.84 5.55
N SER A 2 -19.22 15.83 4.30
CA SER A 2 -19.86 14.65 3.70
C SER A 2 -18.81 13.54 3.53
N GLN A 3 -19.13 12.33 3.97
CA GLN A 3 -18.18 11.24 4.28
C GLN A 3 -17.86 10.30 3.11
N ASP A 4 -17.98 10.76 1.87
CA ASP A 4 -17.48 10.01 0.72
C ASP A 4 -16.00 10.34 0.57
N ALA A 5 -15.16 9.58 1.26
CA ALA A 5 -13.73 9.73 1.32
C ALA A 5 -13.05 8.83 0.24
N PRO A 6 -12.96 9.25 -1.05
CA PRO A 6 -12.36 8.42 -2.11
C PRO A 6 -10.89 8.07 -1.82
N TRP A 7 -10.20 8.93 -1.09
CA TRP A 7 -8.83 8.71 -0.60
C TRP A 7 -8.69 7.48 0.31
N LEU A 8 -9.73 7.11 1.08
CA LEU A 8 -9.70 5.90 1.93
C LEU A 8 -9.68 4.63 1.08
N GLY A 9 -10.49 4.58 0.02
CA GLY A 9 -10.49 3.48 -0.94
C GLY A 9 -9.16 3.36 -1.70
N GLY A 10 -8.60 4.50 -2.13
CA GLY A 10 -7.29 4.57 -2.77
C GLY A 10 -6.14 4.10 -1.86
N LEU A 11 -6.16 4.50 -0.59
CA LEU A 11 -5.17 4.08 0.40
C LEU A 11 -5.24 2.57 0.67
N LEU A 12 -6.44 2.03 0.88
CA LEU A 12 -6.64 0.59 1.10
C LEU A 12 -6.19 -0.25 -0.11
N ALA A 13 -6.49 0.21 -1.32
CA ALA A 13 -6.04 -0.43 -2.55
C ALA A 13 -4.51 -0.41 -2.68
N ALA A 14 -3.88 0.74 -2.38
CA ALA A 14 -2.43 0.89 -2.41
C ALA A 14 -1.72 -0.03 -1.40
N VAL A 15 -2.22 -0.10 -0.16
CA VAL A 15 -1.72 -1.01 0.88
C VAL A 15 -1.86 -2.47 0.47
N ASN A 16 -3.03 -2.88 -0.03
CA ASN A 16 -3.23 -4.25 -0.47
C ASN A 16 -2.30 -4.61 -1.64
N LEU A 17 -2.11 -3.69 -2.59
CA LEU A 17 -1.25 -3.92 -3.76
C LEU A 17 0.23 -4.02 -3.36
N GLY A 18 0.72 -3.13 -2.50
CA GLY A 18 2.09 -3.19 -1.99
C GLY A 18 2.36 -4.43 -1.13
N LEU A 19 1.43 -4.84 -0.26
CA LEU A 19 1.58 -6.06 0.55
C LEU A 19 1.45 -7.36 -0.27
N LYS A 20 0.66 -7.35 -1.35
CA LYS A 20 0.58 -8.49 -2.28
C LYS A 20 1.89 -8.75 -3.00
N SER A 21 2.71 -7.72 -3.23
CA SER A 21 4.03 -7.84 -3.87
C SER A 21 5.03 -8.69 -3.07
N ILE A 22 4.79 -8.85 -1.76
CA ILE A 22 5.63 -9.69 -0.90
C ILE A 22 5.43 -11.17 -1.28
N PRO A 23 6.46 -11.95 -1.64
CA PRO A 23 6.29 -13.36 -1.97
C PRO A 23 5.71 -14.16 -0.78
N PHE A 24 4.84 -15.13 -1.08
CA PHE A 24 4.20 -15.97 -0.06
C PHE A 24 5.20 -16.70 0.84
N ASP A 25 6.28 -17.22 0.26
CA ASP A 25 7.34 -17.92 0.98
C ASP A 25 7.99 -17.01 2.03
N ARG A 26 8.24 -15.74 1.70
CA ARG A 26 8.76 -14.73 2.63
C ARG A 26 7.73 -14.33 3.70
N ARG A 27 6.43 -14.28 3.35
CA ARG A 27 5.35 -13.99 4.32
C ARG A 27 5.16 -15.11 5.35
N ARG A 28 5.38 -16.37 4.95
CA ARG A 28 5.25 -17.56 5.81
C ARG A 28 6.59 -18.12 6.30
N HIS A 29 7.67 -17.37 6.12
CA HIS A 29 8.99 -17.80 6.58
C HIS A 29 8.99 -18.02 8.10
N ARG A 30 9.63 -19.08 8.58
CA ARG A 30 9.66 -19.40 10.02
C ARG A 30 10.44 -18.39 10.84
N ASP A 31 11.42 -17.75 10.19
CA ASP A 31 12.23 -16.68 10.76
C ASP A 31 11.49 -15.34 10.75
N TRP A 32 11.44 -14.68 11.91
CA TRP A 32 10.81 -13.39 12.11
C TRP A 32 11.56 -12.25 11.41
N GLU A 33 12.88 -12.32 11.32
CA GLU A 33 13.71 -11.29 10.69
C GLU A 33 13.43 -11.24 9.18
N ILE A 34 13.37 -12.41 8.54
CA ILE A 34 12.99 -12.53 7.11
C ILE A 34 11.59 -11.98 6.85
N ARG A 35 10.65 -12.22 7.77
CA ARG A 35 9.28 -11.68 7.65
C ARG A 35 9.27 -10.15 7.76
N LEU A 36 10.01 -9.58 8.70
CA LEU A 36 10.07 -8.13 8.88
C LEU A 36 10.79 -7.45 7.71
N LEU A 37 11.93 -7.98 7.28
CA LEU A 37 12.68 -7.49 6.12
C LEU A 37 11.83 -7.52 4.85
N ALA A 38 10.94 -8.52 4.72
CA ALA A 38 10.03 -8.63 3.58
C ALA A 38 8.86 -7.62 3.61
N ILE A 39 8.50 -7.08 4.78
CA ILE A 39 7.41 -6.08 4.90
C ILE A 39 7.90 -4.69 4.46
N THR A 40 9.14 -4.32 4.75
CA THR A 40 9.72 -3.01 4.37
C THR A 40 9.51 -2.63 2.90
N PRO A 41 9.86 -3.47 1.90
CA PRO A 41 9.61 -3.13 0.50
C PRO A 41 8.11 -3.08 0.16
N GLY A 42 7.27 -3.88 0.82
CA GLY A 42 5.82 -3.84 0.62
C GLY A 42 5.19 -2.54 1.12
N VAL A 43 5.68 -2.00 2.24
CA VAL A 43 5.24 -0.70 2.77
C VAL A 43 5.70 0.44 1.86
N LEU A 44 6.94 0.40 1.38
CA LEU A 44 7.47 1.40 0.44
C LEU A 44 6.63 1.44 -0.84
N ALA A 45 6.40 0.27 -1.46
CA ALA A 45 5.56 0.18 -2.66
C ALA A 45 4.14 0.71 -2.41
N SER A 46 3.55 0.41 -1.25
CA SER A 46 2.23 0.93 -0.87
C SER A 46 2.21 2.46 -0.82
N ALA A 47 3.25 3.08 -0.22
CA ALA A 47 3.36 4.52 -0.12
C ALA A 47 3.50 5.19 -1.50
N GLU A 48 4.32 4.63 -2.38
CA GLU A 48 4.50 5.12 -3.75
C GLU A 48 3.20 5.06 -4.56
N ILE A 49 2.45 3.97 -4.45
CA ILE A 49 1.15 3.81 -5.13
C ILE A 49 0.13 4.80 -4.56
N GLY A 50 0.08 4.94 -3.23
CA GLY A 50 -0.85 5.84 -2.55
C GLY A 50 -0.61 7.30 -2.89
N LEU A 51 0.65 7.74 -2.97
CA LEU A 51 1.01 9.10 -3.36
C LEU A 51 0.60 9.41 -4.81
N LYS A 52 0.85 8.47 -5.74
CA LYS A 52 0.42 8.62 -7.14
C LYS A 52 -1.09 8.74 -7.27
N GLU A 53 -1.85 7.91 -6.56
CA GLU A 53 -3.32 7.98 -6.60
C GLU A 53 -3.84 9.24 -5.90
N HIS A 54 -3.22 9.65 -4.80
CA HIS A 54 -3.54 10.92 -4.15
C HIS A 54 -3.35 12.10 -5.11
N ASP A 55 -2.21 12.17 -5.81
CA ASP A 55 -1.93 13.22 -6.78
C ASP A 55 -2.92 13.19 -7.95
N ARG A 56 -3.27 12.00 -8.45
CA ARG A 56 -4.32 11.84 -9.47
C ARG A 56 -5.67 12.38 -9.02
N LEU A 57 -6.10 12.04 -7.81
CA LEU A 57 -7.37 12.49 -7.24
C LEU A 57 -7.35 13.99 -6.92
N ALA A 58 -6.21 14.53 -6.49
CA ALA A 58 -6.03 15.96 -6.24
C ALA A 58 -6.13 16.77 -7.55
N LEU A 59 -5.53 16.29 -8.63
CA LEU A 59 -5.63 16.91 -9.96
C LEU A 59 -7.04 16.82 -10.55
N ALA A 60 -7.74 15.69 -10.36
CA ALA A 60 -9.10 15.49 -10.87
C ALA A 60 -10.18 16.27 -10.11
N LYS A 61 -9.86 16.80 -8.92
CA LYS A 61 -10.76 17.66 -8.13
C LYS A 61 -10.68 19.15 -8.50
N LYS A 62 -9.85 19.51 -9.48
CA LYS A 62 -9.77 20.85 -10.07
C LYS A 62 -10.55 20.90 -11.38
#